data_AF-A0AAW7T812-F1
#
_entry.id   AF-A0AAW7T812-F1
#
_cell.length_a   1.000
_cell.length_b   1.000
_cell.length_c   1.000
_cell.angle_alpha   90.00
_cell.angle_beta   90.00
_cell.angle_gamma   90.00
#
_symmetry.space_group_name_H-M   'P 1'
#
loop_
_entity.id
_entity.type
_entity.pdbx_description
1 polymer ?
#
loop_
_entity_poly.entity_id
_entity_poly.type
_entity_poly.pdbx_seq_one_letter_code
_entity_poly.pdbx_strand_id
1 'polypeptide(L)'
;MSSDGTTRLIFTMQSDQSTLVANFGPFLPLPISGTLQNVLNLVNNAESSVTNAINSASAANISATNAAASATAANTSANNAAASATAASTSAATASNYSTLSQDWASQATGTVNGTTSYSSYYYSEQSQYWAGVSQAVVAITATWDIAKKNSVITLSNGNLTAAFAGGQAVALGNVGYTSGKYYFEVTYAAGSVSNNCSIGIAPTNVPLDSQVGYNDGTGAVGAFQGSGNIYVNGSNKGGTTPFTTVGNIVGVAVDLDDGLIWYRLNNGWWNASSSADPVAKVGGISFTTGSAMFPAICSDTQITFTGNFSGNFVATMPTGYKAWTVDAYHYVVPYATAATPGIVSAGPGLLVNSQGQLSADSYYDLAQVSGSSTISIDLTTPVPGYHVVLNAATATFSFANFSLPTGKALRLTFYFEQGTGSNTITSWDSRIHWVGGSPPVLGYTIGNRNVVEFESIDGTTFAGYYVGQIN
;
A
#
# COMPACT_ATOMS: atom_id res chain seq x y z
N MET A 1 -69.83 -89.97 51.40
CA MET A 1 -70.93 -89.32 52.14
C MET A 1 -70.84 -87.83 51.89
N SER A 2 -71.59 -87.34 50.89
CA SER A 2 -72.05 -85.94 50.81
C SER A 2 -73.56 -85.98 51.06
N SER A 3 -74.00 -85.09 51.95
CA SER A 3 -75.24 -85.17 52.72
C SER A 3 -76.38 -84.33 52.13
N ASP A 4 -76.54 -84.28 50.81
CA ASP A 4 -77.50 -83.35 50.20
C ASP A 4 -78.93 -83.89 49.97
N GLY A 5 -79.19 -85.17 50.23
CA GLY A 5 -80.55 -85.71 50.18
C GLY A 5 -81.26 -85.57 48.83
N THR A 6 -80.54 -85.31 47.73
CA THR A 6 -81.14 -85.29 46.40
C THR A 6 -81.12 -86.69 45.77
N THR A 7 -82.30 -87.21 45.50
CA THR A 7 -82.51 -88.44 44.74
C THR A 7 -82.03 -88.21 43.30
N ARG A 8 -80.75 -88.49 43.02
CA ARG A 8 -80.24 -88.49 41.65
C ARG A 8 -80.74 -89.75 40.96
N LEU A 9 -81.69 -89.59 40.03
CA LEU A 9 -82.02 -90.61 39.05
C LEU A 9 -80.78 -90.87 38.19
N ILE A 10 -80.12 -92.01 38.41
CA ILE A 10 -79.08 -92.51 37.53
C ILE A 10 -79.79 -93.30 36.42
N PHE A 11 -79.99 -92.67 35.27
CA PHE A 11 -80.36 -93.40 34.05
C PHE A 11 -79.13 -94.17 33.56
N THR A 12 -79.13 -95.49 33.72
CA THR A 12 -78.13 -96.34 33.06
C THR A 12 -78.63 -96.62 31.63
N MET A 13 -77.90 -96.10 30.63
CA MET A 13 -78.32 -96.07 29.22
C MET A 13 -78.50 -97.46 28.55
N GLN A 14 -78.28 -98.58 29.25
CA GLN A 14 -78.34 -99.92 28.65
C GLN A 14 -79.64 -100.69 28.89
N SER A 15 -80.44 -100.40 29.93
CA SER A 15 -81.69 -101.16 30.18
C SER A 15 -82.94 -100.53 29.57
N ASP A 16 -82.93 -99.22 29.28
CA ASP A 16 -84.15 -98.47 28.96
C ASP A 16 -84.27 -98.06 27.48
N GLN A 17 -83.33 -98.50 26.64
CA GLN A 17 -83.31 -98.18 25.21
C GLN A 17 -84.54 -98.74 24.46
N SER A 18 -85.07 -99.89 24.88
CA SER A 18 -86.30 -100.47 24.31
C SER A 18 -87.57 -99.69 24.67
N THR A 19 -87.59 -99.06 25.85
CA THR A 19 -88.77 -98.36 26.38
C THR A 19 -88.88 -96.94 25.83
N LEU A 20 -87.75 -96.31 25.51
CA LEU A 20 -87.69 -94.99 24.86
C LEU A 20 -88.11 -95.04 23.37
N VAL A 21 -87.73 -96.10 22.64
CA VAL A 21 -88.11 -96.29 21.23
C VAL A 21 -89.62 -96.56 21.06
N ALA A 22 -90.23 -97.28 22.00
CA ALA A 22 -91.67 -97.59 21.95
C ALA A 22 -92.58 -96.39 22.17
N ASN A 23 -92.15 -95.39 22.96
CA ASN A 23 -92.99 -94.25 23.34
C ASN A 23 -92.75 -92.97 22.50
N PHE A 24 -91.59 -92.85 21.83
CA PHE A 24 -91.23 -91.63 21.08
C PHE A 24 -90.86 -91.87 19.61
N GLY A 25 -91.03 -93.10 19.10
CA GLY A 25 -90.65 -93.52 17.73
C GLY A 25 -91.03 -92.60 16.56
N PRO A 26 -92.24 -92.00 16.48
CA PRO A 26 -92.59 -91.10 15.38
C PRO A 26 -92.10 -89.65 15.56
N PHE A 27 -91.51 -89.30 16.72
CA PHE A 27 -90.96 -87.96 17.01
C PHE A 27 -89.42 -87.95 17.04
N LEU A 28 -88.76 -89.08 16.81
CA LEU A 28 -87.31 -89.11 16.70
C LEU A 28 -86.88 -88.60 15.31
N PRO A 29 -85.99 -87.58 15.24
CA PRO A 29 -85.43 -87.13 13.98
C PRO A 29 -84.73 -88.29 13.26
N LEU A 30 -84.80 -88.29 11.93
CA LEU A 30 -84.22 -89.25 10.98
C LEU A 30 -82.99 -89.98 11.56
N PRO A 31 -82.90 -91.33 11.44
CA PRO A 31 -81.79 -92.09 11.97
C PRO A 31 -80.50 -91.61 11.30
N ILE A 32 -79.68 -90.89 12.06
CA ILE A 32 -78.32 -90.54 11.65
C ILE A 32 -77.56 -91.86 11.69
N SER A 33 -77.29 -92.45 10.52
CA SER A 33 -76.53 -93.69 10.41
C SER A 33 -75.08 -93.44 10.82
N GLY A 34 -74.76 -93.75 12.08
CA GLY A 34 -73.44 -93.59 12.68
C GLY A 34 -73.57 -93.51 14.20
N THR A 35 -72.55 -93.95 14.94
CA THR A 35 -72.52 -93.72 16.38
C THR A 35 -72.46 -92.21 16.66
N LEU A 36 -72.99 -91.75 17.79
CA LEU A 36 -72.87 -90.34 18.24
C LEU A 36 -71.44 -89.78 18.13
N GLN A 37 -70.43 -90.64 18.28
CA GLN A 37 -69.02 -90.33 18.07
C GLN A 37 -68.67 -89.81 16.67
N ASN A 38 -69.31 -90.32 15.61
CA ASN A 38 -69.05 -89.89 14.23
C ASN A 38 -69.55 -88.46 13.99
N VAL A 39 -70.70 -88.12 14.56
CA VAL A 39 -71.25 -86.75 14.52
C VAL A 39 -70.33 -85.81 15.29
N LEU A 40 -69.86 -86.21 16.47
CA LEU A 40 -68.92 -85.42 17.26
C LEU A 40 -67.60 -85.16 16.50
N ASN A 41 -67.05 -86.20 15.86
CA ASN A 41 -65.85 -86.06 15.04
C ASN A 41 -66.08 -85.12 13.84
N LEU A 42 -67.24 -85.20 13.19
CA LEU A 42 -67.59 -84.31 12.08
C LEU A 42 -67.70 -82.85 12.55
N VAL A 43 -68.34 -82.60 13.69
CA VAL A 43 -68.46 -81.26 14.28
C VAL A 43 -67.07 -80.72 14.64
N ASN A 44 -66.22 -81.50 15.29
CA ASN A 44 -64.86 -81.09 15.65
C ASN A 44 -64.01 -80.77 14.40
N ASN A 45 -64.14 -81.56 13.33
CA ASN A 45 -63.46 -81.31 12.07
C ASN A 45 -63.99 -80.03 11.40
N ALA A 46 -65.30 -79.80 11.42
CA ALA A 46 -65.91 -78.60 10.88
C ALA A 46 -65.46 -77.35 11.67
N GLU A 47 -65.45 -77.40 12.99
CA GLU A 47 -64.98 -76.32 13.87
C GLU A 47 -63.49 -76.00 13.61
N SER A 48 -62.66 -77.04 13.46
CA SER A 48 -61.25 -76.88 13.09
C SER A 48 -61.09 -76.23 11.70
N SER A 49 -61.89 -76.66 10.72
CA SER A 49 -61.89 -76.09 9.38
C SER A 49 -62.33 -74.62 9.37
N VAL A 50 -63.36 -74.28 10.13
CA VAL A 50 -63.83 -72.89 10.28
C VAL A 50 -62.75 -72.04 10.93
N THR A 51 -62.09 -72.54 11.98
CA THR A 51 -60.96 -71.87 12.63
C THR A 51 -59.82 -71.60 11.65
N ASN A 52 -59.45 -72.61 10.86
CA ASN A 52 -58.40 -72.47 9.83
C ASN A 52 -58.78 -71.45 8.75
N ALA A 53 -60.04 -71.42 8.33
CA ALA A 53 -60.54 -70.46 7.35
C ALA A 53 -60.50 -69.03 7.90
N ILE A 54 -60.91 -68.82 9.16
CA ILE A 54 -60.84 -67.52 9.85
C ILE A 54 -59.38 -67.05 9.94
N ASN A 55 -58.47 -67.93 10.36
CA ASN A 55 -57.04 -67.62 10.46
C ASN A 55 -56.44 -67.25 9.10
N SER A 56 -56.81 -67.99 8.04
CA SER A 56 -56.36 -67.71 6.67
C SER A 56 -56.89 -66.39 6.14
N ALA A 57 -58.17 -66.09 6.38
CA ALA A 57 -58.77 -64.81 6.00
C ALA A 57 -58.12 -63.63 6.75
N SER A 58 -57.85 -63.79 8.04
CA SER A 58 -57.13 -62.80 8.86
C SER A 58 -55.71 -62.56 8.32
N ALA A 59 -54.96 -63.62 8.03
CA ALA A 59 -53.62 -63.53 7.45
C ALA A 59 -53.61 -62.86 6.07
N ALA A 60 -54.60 -63.15 5.23
CA ALA A 60 -54.77 -62.49 3.94
C ALA A 60 -55.06 -60.99 4.09
N ASN A 61 -55.91 -60.61 5.06
CA ASN A 61 -56.22 -59.20 5.34
C ASN A 61 -54.99 -58.43 5.86
N ILE A 62 -54.20 -59.04 6.74
CA ILE A 62 -52.91 -58.48 7.22
C ILE A 62 -51.96 -58.30 6.03
N SER A 63 -51.85 -59.31 5.16
CA SER A 63 -50.98 -59.25 3.98
C SER A 63 -51.40 -58.14 3.02
N ALA A 64 -52.71 -57.96 2.79
CA ALA A 64 -53.24 -56.87 1.96
C ALA A 64 -52.92 -55.49 2.58
N THR A 65 -53.06 -55.35 3.90
CA THR A 65 -52.72 -54.14 4.64
C THR A 65 -51.22 -53.81 4.51
N ASN A 66 -50.35 -54.80 4.69
CA ASN A 66 -48.90 -54.65 4.55
C ASN A 66 -48.49 -54.30 3.11
N ALA A 67 -49.15 -54.88 2.11
CA ALA A 67 -48.93 -54.55 0.70
C ALA A 67 -49.33 -53.10 0.39
N ALA A 68 -50.47 -52.65 0.88
CA ALA A 68 -50.92 -51.25 0.72
C ALA A 68 -49.97 -50.26 1.41
N ALA A 69 -49.48 -50.58 2.62
CA ALA A 69 -48.48 -49.78 3.31
C ALA A 69 -47.15 -49.72 2.54
N SER A 70 -46.69 -50.85 1.99
CA SER A 70 -45.49 -50.93 1.17
C SER A 70 -45.61 -50.13 -0.13
N ALA A 71 -46.76 -50.16 -0.79
CA ALA A 71 -47.02 -49.35 -1.98
C ALA A 71 -47.00 -47.84 -1.67
N THR A 72 -47.57 -47.45 -0.52
CA THR A 72 -47.53 -46.05 -0.05
C THR A 72 -46.11 -45.59 0.26
N ALA A 73 -45.31 -46.44 0.93
CA ALA A 73 -43.91 -46.18 1.19
C ALA A 73 -43.10 -46.06 -0.11
N ALA A 74 -43.30 -46.96 -1.07
CA ALA A 74 -42.63 -46.90 -2.39
C ALA A 74 -42.98 -45.62 -3.16
N ASN A 75 -44.26 -45.21 -3.15
CA ASN A 75 -44.70 -43.96 -3.77
C ASN A 75 -44.06 -42.74 -3.09
N THR A 76 -43.93 -42.76 -1.76
CA THR A 76 -43.26 -41.71 -0.99
C THR A 76 -41.77 -41.65 -1.34
N SER A 77 -41.09 -42.79 -1.42
CA SER A 77 -39.68 -42.86 -1.85
C SER A 77 -39.48 -42.36 -3.28
N ALA A 78 -40.38 -42.68 -4.21
CA ALA A 78 -40.33 -42.19 -5.59
C ALA A 78 -40.47 -40.66 -5.66
N ASN A 79 -41.40 -40.08 -4.90
CA ASN A 79 -41.58 -38.63 -4.81
C ASN A 79 -40.34 -37.95 -4.21
N ASN A 80 -39.78 -38.52 -3.14
CA ASN A 80 -38.55 -38.00 -2.54
C ASN A 80 -37.37 -38.04 -3.52
N ALA A 81 -37.22 -39.13 -4.27
CA ALA A 81 -36.17 -39.25 -5.30
C ALA A 81 -36.34 -38.20 -6.42
N ALA A 82 -37.57 -37.95 -6.89
CA ALA A 82 -37.85 -36.91 -7.87
C ALA A 82 -37.53 -35.49 -7.35
N ALA A 83 -37.85 -35.22 -6.08
CA ALA A 83 -37.50 -33.96 -5.43
C ALA A 83 -35.96 -33.79 -5.31
N SER A 84 -35.25 -34.84 -4.90
CA SER A 84 -33.77 -34.84 -4.85
C SER A 84 -33.14 -34.63 -6.23
N ALA A 85 -33.68 -35.22 -7.29
CA ALA A 85 -33.20 -35.02 -8.66
C ALA A 85 -33.36 -33.56 -9.11
N THR A 86 -34.48 -32.92 -8.76
CA THR A 86 -34.73 -31.49 -9.04
C THR A 86 -33.74 -30.61 -8.28
N ALA A 87 -33.52 -30.87 -6.99
CA ALA A 87 -32.56 -30.14 -6.18
C ALA A 87 -31.11 -30.26 -6.69
N ALA A 88 -30.73 -31.45 -7.18
CA ALA A 88 -29.43 -31.68 -7.79
C ALA A 88 -29.26 -30.88 -9.10
N SER A 89 -30.29 -30.86 -9.97
CA SER A 89 -30.26 -30.07 -11.22
C SER A 89 -30.12 -28.56 -10.95
N THR A 90 -30.82 -28.03 -9.95
CA THR A 90 -30.72 -26.61 -9.58
C THR A 90 -29.32 -26.26 -9.03
N SER A 91 -28.76 -27.14 -8.20
CA SER A 91 -27.39 -26.98 -7.69
C SER A 91 -26.36 -27.00 -8.82
N ALA A 92 -26.51 -27.90 -9.80
CA ALA A 92 -25.61 -27.98 -10.96
C ALA A 92 -25.66 -26.71 -11.83
N ALA A 93 -26.85 -26.17 -12.09
CA ALA A 93 -27.01 -24.91 -12.82
C ALA A 93 -26.36 -23.73 -12.08
N THR A 94 -26.53 -23.68 -10.76
CA THR A 94 -25.94 -22.64 -9.89
C THR A 94 -24.40 -22.71 -9.92
N ALA A 95 -23.83 -23.93 -9.81
CA ALA A 95 -22.39 -24.13 -9.91
C ALA A 95 -21.83 -23.69 -11.27
N SER A 96 -22.56 -23.97 -12.36
CA SER A 96 -22.17 -23.53 -13.71
C SER A 96 -22.14 -21.99 -13.81
N ASN A 97 -23.13 -21.30 -13.25
CA ASN A 97 -23.16 -19.83 -13.26
C ASN A 97 -22.00 -19.23 -12.46
N TYR A 98 -21.65 -19.79 -11.29
CA TYR A 98 -20.49 -19.32 -10.52
C TYR A 98 -19.17 -19.59 -11.24
N SER A 99 -19.05 -20.68 -11.99
CA SER A 99 -17.86 -20.95 -12.80
C SER A 99 -17.66 -19.88 -13.87
N THR A 100 -18.72 -19.52 -14.61
CA THR A 100 -18.67 -18.44 -15.61
C THR A 100 -18.32 -17.11 -14.95
N LEU A 101 -18.99 -16.76 -13.85
CA LEU A 101 -18.72 -15.51 -13.14
C LEU A 101 -17.26 -15.44 -12.68
N SER A 102 -16.70 -16.54 -12.16
CA SER A 102 -15.30 -16.60 -11.75
C SER A 102 -14.34 -16.40 -12.93
N GLN A 103 -14.68 -16.88 -14.13
CA GLN A 103 -13.88 -16.65 -15.34
C GLN A 103 -13.95 -15.19 -15.78
N ASP A 104 -15.13 -14.57 -15.73
CA ASP A 104 -15.30 -13.14 -16.06
C ASP A 104 -14.50 -12.25 -15.10
N TRP A 105 -14.57 -12.54 -13.79
CA TRP A 105 -13.80 -11.83 -12.77
C TRP A 105 -12.28 -11.93 -12.99
N ALA A 106 -11.80 -13.04 -13.56
CA ALA A 106 -10.38 -13.27 -13.80
C ALA A 106 -9.86 -12.72 -15.14
N SER A 107 -10.73 -12.40 -16.10
CA SER A 107 -10.32 -12.13 -17.49
C SER A 107 -10.82 -10.82 -18.08
N GLN A 108 -11.83 -10.18 -17.49
CA GLN A 108 -12.45 -9.01 -18.11
C GLN A 108 -11.57 -7.76 -17.98
N ALA A 109 -10.95 -7.32 -19.08
CA ALA A 109 -10.02 -6.18 -19.09
C ALA A 109 -10.66 -4.81 -18.76
N THR A 110 -11.95 -4.62 -19.03
CA THR A 110 -12.61 -3.31 -18.84
C THR A 110 -14.07 -3.43 -18.42
N GLY A 111 -14.58 -2.42 -17.72
CA GLY A 111 -15.98 -2.34 -17.29
C GLY A 111 -16.28 -3.22 -16.08
N THR A 112 -17.53 -3.18 -15.62
CA THR A 112 -17.95 -3.98 -14.47
C THR A 112 -18.28 -5.42 -14.85
N VAL A 113 -18.07 -6.35 -13.92
CA VAL A 113 -18.26 -7.77 -14.17
C VAL A 113 -19.74 -8.12 -14.11
N ASN A 114 -20.30 -8.58 -15.22
CA ASN A 114 -21.66 -9.10 -15.34
C ASN A 114 -22.76 -8.24 -14.68
N GLY A 115 -22.71 -6.92 -14.90
CA GLY A 115 -23.71 -5.97 -14.38
C GLY A 115 -23.56 -5.64 -12.88
N THR A 116 -22.50 -6.11 -12.22
CA THR A 116 -22.14 -5.64 -10.88
C THR A 116 -21.63 -4.20 -10.92
N THR A 117 -21.33 -3.62 -9.77
CA THR A 117 -20.65 -2.31 -9.64
C THR A 117 -19.12 -2.45 -9.55
N SER A 118 -18.60 -3.67 -9.57
CA SER A 118 -17.18 -3.96 -9.37
C SER A 118 -16.48 -4.31 -10.67
N TYR A 119 -15.24 -3.84 -10.81
CA TYR A 119 -14.36 -4.24 -11.91
C TYR A 119 -13.69 -5.59 -11.59
N SER A 120 -13.20 -6.26 -12.63
CA SER A 120 -12.52 -7.56 -12.52
C SER A 120 -11.21 -7.46 -11.72
N SER A 121 -10.72 -8.59 -11.20
CA SER A 121 -9.40 -8.61 -10.56
C SER A 121 -8.27 -8.34 -11.56
N TYR A 122 -8.44 -8.76 -12.82
CA TYR A 122 -7.51 -8.46 -13.90
C TYR A 122 -7.39 -6.94 -14.13
N TYR A 123 -8.50 -6.22 -14.19
CA TYR A 123 -8.51 -4.76 -14.30
C TYR A 123 -7.76 -4.09 -13.15
N TYR A 124 -8.01 -4.50 -11.90
CA TYR A 124 -7.28 -3.96 -10.75
C TYR A 124 -5.79 -4.31 -10.78
N SER A 125 -5.43 -5.48 -11.30
CA SER A 125 -4.02 -5.87 -11.46
C SER A 125 -3.29 -5.01 -12.50
N GLU A 126 -3.94 -4.71 -13.64
CA GLU A 126 -3.38 -3.83 -14.66
C GLU A 126 -3.23 -2.39 -14.14
N GLN A 127 -4.24 -1.89 -13.42
CA GLN A 127 -4.14 -0.60 -12.76
C GLN A 127 -2.99 -0.60 -11.74
N SER A 128 -2.87 -1.62 -10.89
CA SER A 128 -1.78 -1.70 -9.91
C SER A 128 -0.41 -1.73 -10.56
N GLN A 129 -0.24 -2.43 -11.69
CA GLN A 129 1.02 -2.42 -12.45
C GLN A 129 1.32 -1.04 -13.05
N TYR A 130 0.30 -0.33 -13.54
CA TYR A 130 0.44 1.05 -13.98
C TYR A 130 0.92 1.95 -12.83
N TRP A 131 0.27 1.89 -11.66
CA TRP A 131 0.66 2.68 -10.49
C TRP A 131 2.03 2.31 -9.93
N ALA A 132 2.44 1.03 -9.99
CA ALA A 132 3.78 0.60 -9.63
C ALA A 132 4.84 1.06 -10.66
N GLY A 133 4.46 1.19 -11.94
CA GLY A 133 5.28 1.73 -13.02
C GLY A 133 5.40 3.25 -13.01
N VAL A 134 4.47 3.96 -12.36
CA VAL A 134 4.66 5.34 -11.91
C VAL A 134 5.59 5.32 -10.68
N SER A 135 6.80 4.80 -10.86
CA SER A 135 7.94 5.12 -10.01
C SER A 135 7.98 6.63 -9.94
N GLN A 136 7.93 7.16 -8.72
CA GLN A 136 7.95 8.58 -8.42
C GLN A 136 9.06 9.22 -9.25
N ALA A 137 8.70 9.90 -10.33
CA ALA A 137 9.66 10.73 -11.04
C ALA A 137 9.80 11.97 -10.17
N VAL A 138 10.76 11.91 -9.25
CA VAL A 138 11.24 13.09 -8.58
C VAL A 138 11.77 14.01 -9.68
N VAL A 139 11.03 15.09 -9.95
CA VAL A 139 11.58 16.20 -10.72
C VAL A 139 12.33 17.05 -9.71
N ALA A 140 13.64 16.81 -9.60
CA ALA A 140 14.52 17.77 -8.96
C ALA A 140 14.44 19.06 -9.78
N ILE A 141 13.82 20.12 -9.25
CA ILE A 141 13.87 21.41 -9.91
C ILE A 141 15.33 21.85 -9.87
N THR A 142 15.95 21.95 -11.05
CA THR A 142 17.30 22.50 -11.16
C THR A 142 17.25 23.98 -10.80
N ALA A 143 18.02 24.37 -9.80
CA ALA A 143 18.20 25.77 -9.46
C ALA A 143 18.94 26.49 -10.62
N THR A 144 18.33 27.55 -11.14
CA THR A 144 18.84 28.43 -12.21
C THR A 144 18.45 29.87 -11.90
N TRP A 145 18.91 30.84 -12.71
CA TRP A 145 18.29 32.17 -12.70
C TRP A 145 16.84 32.08 -13.19
N ASP A 146 15.96 32.86 -12.58
CA ASP A 146 14.52 32.88 -12.86
C ASP A 146 14.25 33.81 -14.05
N ILE A 147 13.68 33.26 -15.12
CA ILE A 147 13.31 34.02 -16.31
C ILE A 147 12.24 35.09 -16.02
N ALA A 148 11.40 34.88 -15.01
CA ALA A 148 10.31 35.77 -14.61
C ALA A 148 10.73 36.78 -13.54
N LYS A 149 11.84 36.55 -12.81
CA LYS A 149 12.31 37.44 -11.72
C LYS A 149 13.69 38.02 -12.03
N LYS A 150 13.77 38.71 -13.15
CA LYS A 150 14.95 39.47 -13.57
C LYS A 150 14.53 40.79 -14.22
N ASN A 151 15.41 41.78 -14.18
CA ASN A 151 15.24 42.97 -15.01
C ASN A 151 15.18 42.60 -16.51
N SER A 152 14.43 43.37 -17.30
CA SER A 152 14.29 43.14 -18.74
C SER A 152 15.63 43.31 -19.49
N VAL A 153 16.57 44.10 -18.98
CA VAL A 153 17.90 44.30 -19.59
C VAL A 153 18.87 43.12 -19.44
N ILE A 154 18.52 42.12 -18.61
CA ILE A 154 19.35 40.95 -18.37
C ILE A 154 18.98 39.85 -19.37
N THR A 155 19.98 39.30 -20.06
CA THR A 155 19.81 38.12 -20.92
C THR A 155 20.29 36.87 -20.18
N LEU A 156 19.45 35.83 -20.12
CA LEU A 156 19.80 34.53 -19.55
C LEU A 156 20.20 33.55 -20.66
N SER A 157 21.21 32.71 -20.40
CA SER A 157 21.70 31.68 -21.33
C SER A 157 22.27 30.48 -20.58
N ASN A 158 22.76 29.46 -21.31
CA ASN A 158 23.34 28.24 -20.75
C ASN A 158 22.40 27.54 -19.74
N GLY A 159 21.17 27.25 -20.19
CA GLY A 159 20.14 26.69 -19.29
C GLY A 159 19.75 27.64 -18.16
N ASN A 160 19.77 28.95 -18.41
CA ASN A 160 19.55 30.01 -17.41
C ASN A 160 20.57 30.03 -16.25
N LEU A 161 21.78 29.49 -16.44
CA LEU A 161 22.86 29.60 -15.45
C LEU A 161 23.75 30.83 -15.66
N THR A 162 23.72 31.43 -16.85
CA THR A 162 24.52 32.62 -17.18
C THR A 162 23.62 33.83 -17.38
N ALA A 163 23.89 34.90 -16.61
CA ALA A 163 23.19 36.18 -16.68
C ALA A 163 24.12 37.27 -17.23
N ALA A 164 23.78 37.84 -18.38
CA ALA A 164 24.49 38.93 -19.02
C ALA A 164 23.71 40.25 -18.87
N PHE A 165 24.36 41.25 -18.26
CA PHE A 165 23.85 42.58 -18.01
C PHE A 165 24.29 43.52 -19.14
N ALA A 166 23.35 44.29 -19.70
CA ALA A 166 23.65 45.27 -20.75
C ALA A 166 24.13 46.63 -20.21
N GLY A 167 24.15 46.82 -18.88
CA GLY A 167 24.34 48.11 -18.21
C GLY A 167 23.02 48.69 -17.66
N GLY A 168 23.12 49.65 -16.74
CA GLY A 168 22.00 50.14 -15.94
C GLY A 168 21.70 49.21 -14.76
N GLN A 169 21.28 49.78 -13.62
CA GLN A 169 21.05 49.00 -12.39
C GLN A 169 19.97 47.94 -12.62
N ALA A 170 20.33 46.68 -12.42
CA ALA A 170 19.47 45.55 -12.68
C ALA A 170 19.74 44.41 -11.70
N VAL A 171 18.73 43.58 -11.44
CA VAL A 171 18.80 42.40 -10.57
C VAL A 171 18.29 41.15 -11.31
N ALA A 172 18.91 40.00 -11.05
CA ALA A 172 18.33 38.69 -11.34
C ALA A 172 18.29 37.83 -10.06
N LEU A 173 17.17 37.14 -9.84
CA LEU A 173 16.98 36.16 -8.78
C LEU A 173 17.09 34.74 -9.32
N GLY A 174 17.45 33.78 -8.45
CA GLY A 174 17.27 32.35 -8.70
C GLY A 174 15.79 31.95 -8.71
N ASN A 175 15.49 30.80 -9.32
CA ASN A 175 14.13 30.22 -9.39
C ASN A 175 13.75 29.41 -8.13
N VAL A 176 14.75 28.96 -7.35
CA VAL A 176 14.57 28.20 -6.11
C VAL A 176 15.02 29.06 -4.93
N GLY A 177 14.16 29.18 -3.92
CA GLY A 177 14.45 29.88 -2.69
C GLY A 177 14.00 29.09 -1.47
N TYR A 178 14.68 29.30 -0.35
CA TYR A 178 14.52 28.51 0.88
C TYR A 178 14.18 29.41 2.06
N THR A 179 13.41 28.88 3.01
CA THR A 179 13.05 29.54 4.28
C THR A 179 13.81 29.02 5.49
N SER A 180 14.45 27.85 5.37
CA SER A 180 15.14 27.13 6.45
C SER A 180 16.18 26.18 5.88
N GLY A 181 17.18 25.81 6.67
CA GLY A 181 18.28 24.91 6.30
C GLY A 181 19.59 25.64 5.93
N LYS A 182 20.61 24.84 5.62
CA LYS A 182 21.97 25.31 5.32
C LYS A 182 22.34 25.01 3.87
N TYR A 183 22.61 26.05 3.08
CA TYR A 183 22.84 25.91 1.64
C TYR A 183 24.09 26.64 1.16
N TYR A 184 24.65 26.16 0.06
CA TYR A 184 25.84 26.70 -0.58
C TYR A 184 25.65 26.80 -2.10
N PHE A 185 26.16 27.89 -2.66
CA PHE A 185 26.27 28.08 -4.11
C PHE A 185 27.52 28.89 -4.46
N GLU A 186 27.86 28.88 -5.74
CA GLU A 186 28.95 29.68 -6.29
C GLU A 186 28.46 30.55 -7.45
N VAL A 187 29.04 31.75 -7.56
CA VAL A 187 28.82 32.63 -8.73
C VAL A 187 30.17 33.08 -9.27
N THR A 188 30.38 32.86 -10.56
CA THR A 188 31.59 33.25 -11.28
C THR A 188 31.40 34.60 -11.96
N TYR A 189 32.30 35.54 -11.71
CA TYR A 189 32.44 36.75 -12.54
C TYR A 189 33.06 36.36 -13.89
N ALA A 190 32.24 36.23 -14.93
CA ALA A 190 32.64 35.57 -16.18
C ALA A 190 33.23 36.53 -17.22
N ALA A 191 32.78 37.78 -17.28
CA ALA A 191 33.28 38.80 -18.21
C ALA A 191 32.72 40.20 -17.86
N GLY A 192 33.38 41.28 -18.30
CA GLY A 192 32.85 42.65 -18.27
C GLY A 192 33.68 43.63 -17.45
N SER A 193 33.01 44.68 -16.96
CA SER A 193 33.61 45.74 -16.15
C SER A 193 33.37 45.51 -14.65
N VAL A 194 34.31 45.97 -13.83
CA VAL A 194 34.15 46.00 -12.37
C VAL A 194 33.29 47.20 -11.97
N SER A 195 32.37 47.00 -11.04
CA SER A 195 31.57 48.08 -10.45
C SER A 195 31.51 48.01 -8.92
N ASN A 196 31.45 49.18 -8.28
CA ASN A 196 31.18 49.30 -6.84
C ASN A 196 29.69 49.13 -6.50
N ASN A 197 28.82 48.98 -7.50
CA ASN A 197 27.38 48.82 -7.38
C ASN A 197 26.92 47.41 -7.80
N CYS A 198 27.87 46.56 -8.17
CA CYS A 198 27.64 45.17 -8.50
C CYS A 198 27.77 44.31 -7.24
N SER A 199 26.84 43.39 -7.01
CA SER A 199 26.90 42.49 -5.85
C SER A 199 26.37 41.08 -6.14
N ILE A 200 26.82 40.13 -5.33
CA ILE A 200 26.39 38.73 -5.29
C ILE A 200 25.87 38.45 -3.88
N GLY A 201 24.74 37.75 -3.75
CA GLY A 201 24.23 37.35 -2.45
C GLY A 201 22.86 36.69 -2.53
N ILE A 202 21.98 37.06 -1.60
CA ILE A 202 20.62 36.51 -1.51
C ILE A 202 19.59 37.62 -1.34
N ALA A 203 18.40 37.43 -1.89
CA ALA A 203 17.29 38.37 -1.74
C ALA A 203 15.93 37.65 -1.72
N PRO A 204 14.93 38.22 -1.02
CA PRO A 204 13.54 37.78 -1.12
C PRO A 204 12.90 38.21 -2.44
N THR A 205 11.73 37.65 -2.79
CA THR A 205 11.04 37.94 -4.06
C THR A 205 10.56 39.37 -4.22
N ASN A 206 10.48 40.15 -3.14
CA ASN A 206 10.04 41.55 -3.15
C ASN A 206 11.20 42.54 -3.38
N VAL A 207 12.42 42.08 -3.69
CA VAL A 207 13.51 42.98 -4.11
C VAL A 207 13.15 43.70 -5.41
N PRO A 208 13.31 45.04 -5.51
CA PRO A 208 13.13 45.74 -6.77
C PRO A 208 14.14 45.24 -7.81
N LEU A 209 13.70 45.05 -9.05
CA LEU A 209 14.57 44.48 -10.10
C LEU A 209 15.53 45.51 -10.71
N ASP A 210 15.49 46.75 -10.24
CA ASP A 210 16.30 47.91 -10.63
C ASP A 210 17.10 48.49 -9.44
N SER A 211 17.30 47.70 -8.38
CA SER A 211 18.04 48.09 -7.19
C SER A 211 19.40 47.36 -7.06
N GLN A 212 20.18 47.76 -6.06
CA GLN A 212 21.40 47.11 -5.61
C GLN A 212 21.06 46.13 -4.50
N VAL A 213 21.32 44.84 -4.72
CA VAL A 213 21.04 43.80 -3.73
C VAL A 213 21.81 44.07 -2.44
N GLY A 214 21.07 44.28 -1.35
CA GLY A 214 21.56 44.49 0.01
C GLY A 214 21.80 45.96 0.41
N TYR A 215 21.74 46.92 -0.52
CA TYR A 215 22.07 48.33 -0.24
C TYR A 215 20.85 49.26 -0.23
N ASN A 216 20.15 49.42 -1.35
CA ASN A 216 19.02 50.37 -1.44
C ASN A 216 17.65 49.67 -1.40
N ASP A 217 17.61 48.44 -0.89
CA ASP A 217 16.43 47.62 -0.73
C ASP A 217 16.20 47.29 0.75
N GLY A 218 15.20 47.92 1.38
CA GLY A 218 14.79 47.60 2.77
C GLY A 218 14.08 46.25 2.89
N THR A 219 14.43 45.27 2.07
CA THR A 219 13.65 44.06 1.79
C THR A 219 14.13 42.84 2.57
N GLY A 220 15.31 42.90 3.18
CA GLY A 220 15.99 41.75 3.81
C GLY A 220 17.11 41.16 2.96
N ALA A 221 17.44 41.78 1.81
CA ALA A 221 18.51 41.32 0.94
C ALA A 221 19.90 41.49 1.56
N VAL A 222 20.83 40.63 1.13
CA VAL A 222 22.25 40.67 1.51
C VAL A 222 23.11 40.56 0.26
N GLY A 223 24.11 41.44 0.11
CA GLY A 223 25.00 41.43 -1.04
C GLY A 223 26.44 41.76 -0.68
N ALA A 224 27.37 40.95 -1.20
CA ALA A 224 28.81 41.25 -1.21
C ALA A 224 29.15 42.01 -2.49
N PHE A 225 29.71 43.22 -2.35
CA PHE A 225 29.94 44.14 -3.47
C PHE A 225 31.29 43.91 -4.14
N GLN A 226 31.29 43.90 -5.47
CA GLN A 226 32.41 43.47 -6.30
C GLN A 226 33.70 44.27 -6.08
N GLY A 227 33.63 45.60 -6.20
CA GLY A 227 34.82 46.46 -6.14
C GLY A 227 35.41 46.65 -4.74
N SER A 228 34.56 46.72 -3.72
CA SER A 228 34.99 46.99 -2.34
C SER A 228 35.11 45.75 -1.46
N GLY A 229 34.41 44.67 -1.80
CA GLY A 229 34.23 43.51 -0.94
C GLY A 229 33.27 43.76 0.24
N ASN A 230 32.70 44.96 0.39
CA ASN A 230 31.77 45.27 1.48
C ASN A 230 30.52 44.39 1.39
N ILE A 231 30.03 43.94 2.54
CA ILE A 231 28.80 43.16 2.66
C ILE A 231 27.72 44.07 3.27
N TYR A 232 26.67 44.33 2.50
CA TYR A 232 25.55 45.15 2.96
C TYR A 232 24.31 44.30 3.25
N VAL A 233 23.60 44.70 4.31
CA VAL A 233 22.28 44.17 4.69
C VAL A 233 21.36 45.38 4.91
N ASN A 234 20.28 45.49 4.13
CA ASN A 234 19.31 46.58 4.22
C ASN A 234 19.96 47.98 4.25
N GLY A 235 20.96 48.22 3.40
CA GLY A 235 21.65 49.52 3.29
C GLY A 235 22.71 49.81 4.33
N SER A 236 22.94 48.90 5.27
CA SER A 236 23.99 49.03 6.26
C SER A 236 25.15 48.09 5.94
N ASN A 237 26.38 48.60 5.93
CA ASN A 237 27.57 47.76 5.86
C ASN A 237 27.68 46.94 7.15
N LYS A 238 27.77 45.62 7.03
CA LYS A 238 27.86 44.67 8.15
C LYS A 238 29.21 43.94 8.22
N GLY A 239 30.08 44.11 7.23
CA GLY A 239 31.36 43.41 7.15
C GLY A 239 31.96 43.45 5.76
N GLY A 240 32.93 42.58 5.49
CA GLY A 240 33.56 42.50 4.18
C GLY A 240 34.01 41.10 3.82
N THR A 241 34.29 40.91 2.54
CA THR A 241 34.98 39.77 1.96
C THR A 241 36.07 40.28 1.02
N THR A 242 36.85 39.39 0.42
CA THR A 242 37.83 39.79 -0.60
C THR A 242 37.11 40.29 -1.86
N PRO A 243 37.46 41.48 -2.40
CA PRO A 243 36.89 41.98 -3.65
C PRO A 243 37.08 40.99 -4.80
N PHE A 244 36.07 40.84 -5.67
CA PHE A 244 36.08 39.90 -6.79
C PHE A 244 36.18 40.62 -8.14
N THR A 245 37.29 41.35 -8.31
CA THR A 245 37.50 42.31 -9.41
C THR A 245 38.14 41.71 -10.65
N THR A 246 38.54 40.43 -10.62
CA THR A 246 39.19 39.77 -11.75
C THR A 246 38.25 38.78 -12.41
N VAL A 247 38.15 38.80 -13.74
CA VAL A 247 37.39 37.81 -14.50
C VAL A 247 37.90 36.39 -14.17
N GLY A 248 36.97 35.47 -13.93
CA GLY A 248 37.24 34.12 -13.43
C GLY A 248 37.23 34.00 -11.91
N ASN A 249 37.08 35.10 -11.17
CA ASN A 249 36.83 35.04 -9.73
C ASN A 249 35.49 34.35 -9.44
N ILE A 250 35.51 33.44 -8.47
CA ILE A 250 34.35 32.67 -8.02
C ILE A 250 34.01 33.08 -6.61
N VAL A 251 32.80 33.57 -6.38
CA VAL A 251 32.31 33.89 -5.04
C VAL A 251 31.52 32.70 -4.51
N GLY A 252 32.03 32.08 -3.46
CA GLY A 252 31.33 31.05 -2.70
C GLY A 252 30.46 31.67 -1.62
N VAL A 253 29.21 31.25 -1.56
CA VAL A 253 28.21 31.80 -0.63
C VAL A 253 27.63 30.67 0.21
N ALA A 254 27.88 30.70 1.52
CA ALA A 254 27.29 29.77 2.49
C ALA A 254 26.19 30.50 3.28
N VAL A 255 24.99 29.93 3.31
CA VAL A 255 23.80 30.52 3.93
C VAL A 255 23.23 29.55 4.95
N ASP A 256 23.11 30.00 6.20
CA ASP A 256 22.40 29.29 7.26
C ASP A 256 21.09 30.04 7.53
N LEU A 257 19.99 29.54 6.96
CA LEU A 257 18.67 30.15 7.09
C LEU A 257 18.00 29.84 8.44
N ASP A 258 18.50 28.84 9.17
CA ASP A 258 17.98 28.51 10.50
C ASP A 258 18.50 29.52 11.54
N ASP A 259 19.77 29.91 11.43
CA ASP A 259 20.39 30.91 12.32
C ASP A 259 20.40 32.34 11.76
N GLY A 260 20.04 32.53 10.47
CA GLY A 260 20.06 33.84 9.81
C GLY A 260 21.47 34.40 9.62
N LEU A 261 22.40 33.55 9.19
CA LEU A 261 23.81 33.88 8.98
C LEU A 261 24.26 33.60 7.55
N ILE A 262 25.11 34.47 7.00
CA ILE A 262 25.70 34.31 5.67
C ILE A 262 27.21 34.58 5.67
N TRP A 263 27.94 33.81 4.86
CA TRP A 263 29.38 33.94 4.65
C TRP A 263 29.71 33.97 3.17
N TYR A 264 30.73 34.75 2.84
CA TYR A 264 31.26 34.89 1.49
C TYR A 264 32.74 34.56 1.47
N ARG A 265 33.19 33.82 0.46
CA ARG A 265 34.62 33.65 0.19
C ARG A 265 34.90 33.87 -1.28
N LEU A 266 36.14 34.24 -1.59
CA LEU A 266 36.64 34.32 -2.95
C LEU A 266 37.49 33.09 -3.27
N ASN A 267 37.12 32.37 -4.32
CA ASN A 267 37.70 31.10 -4.72
C ASN A 267 37.72 30.16 -3.50
N ASN A 268 38.88 29.63 -3.11
CA ASN A 268 39.06 28.82 -1.90
C ASN A 268 39.72 29.61 -0.73
N GLY A 269 39.52 30.93 -0.69
CA GLY A 269 40.05 31.83 0.34
C GLY A 269 39.28 31.78 1.66
N TRP A 270 39.60 32.72 2.56
CA TRP A 270 38.96 32.83 3.87
C TRP A 270 37.52 33.35 3.79
N TRP A 271 36.66 32.84 4.67
CA TRP A 271 35.30 33.34 4.83
C TRP A 271 35.29 34.76 5.39
N ASN A 272 34.51 35.64 4.78
CA ASN A 272 34.41 37.06 5.14
C ASN A 272 35.80 37.71 5.35
N ALA A 273 36.76 37.33 4.50
CA ALA A 273 38.17 37.75 4.56
C ALA A 273 38.85 37.57 5.93
N SER A 274 38.37 36.63 6.75
CA SER A 274 38.87 36.38 8.11
C SER A 274 39.26 34.92 8.29
N SER A 275 40.49 34.67 8.77
CA SER A 275 40.98 33.32 9.08
C SER A 275 40.25 32.64 10.25
N SER A 276 39.46 33.40 11.03
CA SER A 276 38.68 32.89 12.15
C SER A 276 37.20 32.64 11.82
N ALA A 277 36.73 33.04 10.64
CA ALA A 277 35.35 32.83 10.25
C ALA A 277 35.14 31.39 9.74
N ASP A 278 34.09 30.74 10.25
CA ASP A 278 33.78 29.35 9.98
C ASP A 278 32.25 29.14 9.93
N PRO A 279 31.67 28.84 8.76
CA PRO A 279 30.25 28.56 8.60
C PRO A 279 29.77 27.31 9.37
N VAL A 280 30.66 26.35 9.66
CA VAL A 280 30.31 25.12 10.39
C VAL A 280 30.19 25.42 11.89
N ALA A 281 31.17 26.15 12.44
CA ALA A 281 31.15 26.60 13.83
C ALA A 281 30.26 27.82 14.09
N LYS A 282 29.62 28.37 13.05
CA LYS A 282 28.80 29.60 13.09
C LYS A 282 29.58 30.84 13.55
N VAL A 283 30.88 30.89 13.28
CA VAL A 283 31.76 32.01 13.69
C VAL A 283 31.94 33.00 12.54
N GLY A 284 31.84 34.30 12.83
CA GLY A 284 32.12 35.36 11.86
C GLY A 284 31.07 35.52 10.75
N GLY A 285 29.87 34.97 10.92
CA GLY A 285 28.77 35.10 9.97
C GLY A 285 28.14 36.49 10.01
N ILE A 286 27.68 36.94 8.85
CA ILE A 286 26.92 38.19 8.74
C ILE A 286 25.45 37.89 9.04
N SER A 287 24.91 38.54 10.07
CA SER A 287 23.50 38.36 10.43
C SER A 287 22.56 39.10 9.48
N PHE A 288 21.49 38.43 9.07
CA PHE A 288 20.41 39.00 8.28
C PHE A 288 19.03 38.55 8.80
N THR A 289 17.98 39.25 8.39
CA THR A 289 16.61 38.94 8.81
C THR A 289 16.07 37.76 8.02
N THR A 290 15.67 36.70 8.72
CA THR A 290 14.94 35.55 8.16
C THR A 290 13.43 35.78 8.30
N GLY A 291 12.63 35.19 7.40
CA GLY A 291 11.16 35.35 7.44
C GLY A 291 10.44 35.22 6.10
N SER A 292 11.18 35.26 5.00
CA SER A 292 10.69 34.94 3.65
C SER A 292 11.66 34.01 2.95
N ALA A 293 11.22 33.34 1.89
CA ALA A 293 12.11 32.54 1.07
C ALA A 293 13.21 33.44 0.48
N MET A 294 14.47 33.06 0.69
CA MET A 294 15.63 33.75 0.15
C MET A 294 16.09 33.04 -1.11
N PHE A 295 16.40 33.81 -2.14
CA PHE A 295 16.84 33.32 -3.45
C PHE A 295 18.26 33.81 -3.72
N PRO A 296 19.12 33.05 -4.42
CA PRO A 296 20.39 33.57 -4.92
C PRO A 296 20.10 34.80 -5.77
N ALA A 297 20.91 35.84 -5.60
CA ALA A 297 20.67 37.13 -6.21
C ALA A 297 21.97 37.75 -6.69
N ILE A 298 21.89 38.41 -7.84
CA ILE A 298 22.99 39.17 -8.43
C ILE A 298 22.46 40.51 -8.96
N CYS A 299 23.27 41.57 -8.82
CA CYS A 299 22.99 42.85 -9.47
C CYS A 299 24.22 43.46 -10.11
N SER A 300 24.00 44.36 -11.07
CA SER A 300 25.02 45.24 -11.62
C SER A 300 24.38 46.45 -12.28
N ASP A 301 25.12 47.55 -12.37
CA ASP A 301 24.83 48.76 -13.13
C ASP A 301 25.68 48.92 -14.39
N THR A 302 26.60 47.99 -14.64
CA THR A 302 27.54 48.00 -15.77
C THR A 302 27.36 46.77 -16.64
N GLN A 303 28.00 46.77 -17.81
CA GLN A 303 28.06 45.59 -18.67
C GLN A 303 28.92 44.51 -18.02
N ILE A 304 28.29 43.41 -17.57
CA ILE A 304 28.94 42.32 -16.85
C ILE A 304 28.20 41.00 -17.12
N THR A 305 28.90 39.88 -16.97
CA THR A 305 28.33 38.53 -17.05
C THR A 305 28.68 37.74 -15.80
N PHE A 306 27.66 37.10 -15.22
CA PHE A 306 27.80 36.16 -14.11
C PHE A 306 27.31 34.77 -14.49
N THR A 307 27.97 33.73 -13.97
CA THR A 307 27.51 32.34 -14.10
C THR A 307 27.31 31.72 -12.74
N GLY A 308 26.09 31.25 -12.45
CA GLY A 308 25.74 30.56 -11.22
C GLY A 308 26.04 29.06 -11.30
N ASN A 309 26.54 28.50 -10.21
CA ASN A 309 26.68 27.07 -9.98
C ASN A 309 25.92 26.73 -8.70
N PHE A 310 24.84 25.97 -8.84
CA PHE A 310 23.91 25.64 -7.75
C PHE A 310 23.90 24.15 -7.42
N SER A 311 24.60 23.32 -8.19
CA SER A 311 24.36 21.87 -8.26
C SER A 311 25.47 20.96 -7.73
N GLY A 312 26.59 21.50 -7.26
CA GLY A 312 27.54 20.72 -6.46
C GLY A 312 28.96 20.55 -7.01
N ASN A 313 29.21 20.85 -8.30
CA ASN A 313 30.58 20.83 -8.83
C ASN A 313 31.33 22.12 -8.49
N PHE A 314 31.47 22.38 -7.19
CA PHE A 314 32.01 23.62 -6.65
C PHE A 314 33.53 23.64 -6.74
N VAL A 315 34.10 24.80 -7.05
CA VAL A 315 35.56 24.99 -7.07
C VAL A 315 36.11 24.99 -5.65
N ALA A 316 35.35 25.54 -4.70
CA ALA A 316 35.75 25.58 -3.31
C ALA A 316 34.97 24.55 -2.49
N THR A 317 35.62 23.94 -1.49
CA THR A 317 35.02 22.89 -0.67
C THR A 317 33.82 23.43 0.10
N MET A 318 32.63 22.94 -0.20
CA MET A 318 31.40 23.28 0.52
C MET A 318 31.56 22.95 2.02
N PRO A 319 31.12 23.83 2.95
CA PRO A 319 31.22 23.53 4.38
C PRO A 319 30.45 22.26 4.77
N THR A 320 31.00 21.46 5.69
CA THR A 320 30.34 20.25 6.19
C THR A 320 28.97 20.57 6.78
N GLY A 321 27.95 19.79 6.42
CA GLY A 321 26.57 19.98 6.87
C GLY A 321 25.77 21.00 6.05
N TYR A 322 26.38 21.63 5.06
CA TYR A 322 25.67 22.45 4.07
C TYR A 322 25.30 21.58 2.87
N LYS A 323 24.22 21.98 2.19
CA LYS A 323 23.72 21.36 0.97
C LYS A 323 24.00 22.26 -0.24
N ALA A 324 24.16 21.69 -1.43
CA ALA A 324 24.15 22.52 -2.64
C ALA A 324 22.76 23.17 -2.81
N TRP A 325 22.69 24.38 -3.37
CA TRP A 325 21.43 25.11 -3.48
C TRP A 325 20.35 24.39 -4.30
N THR A 326 20.71 23.46 -5.19
CA THR A 326 19.70 22.74 -6.00
C THR A 326 19.02 21.57 -5.30
N VAL A 327 19.50 21.12 -4.12
CA VAL A 327 19.17 19.75 -3.69
C VAL A 327 17.79 19.56 -3.09
N ASP A 328 17.08 20.59 -2.64
CA ASP A 328 15.83 20.38 -1.88
C ASP A 328 14.53 20.73 -2.65
N ALA A 329 14.61 21.01 -3.95
CA ALA A 329 13.41 21.24 -4.75
C ALA A 329 12.83 19.92 -5.31
N TYR A 330 12.60 18.96 -4.42
CA TYR A 330 11.83 17.75 -4.70
C TYR A 330 10.34 18.14 -4.73
N HIS A 331 9.83 18.50 -5.90
CA HIS A 331 8.38 18.54 -6.08
C HIS A 331 7.90 17.13 -6.45
N TYR A 332 7.22 16.48 -5.52
CA TYR A 332 6.39 15.33 -5.82
C TYR A 332 5.27 15.79 -6.77
N VAL A 333 5.50 15.69 -8.07
CA VAL A 333 4.41 15.80 -9.05
C VAL A 333 3.72 14.45 -9.07
N VAL A 334 2.62 14.34 -8.31
CA VAL A 334 1.70 13.21 -8.49
C VAL A 334 1.02 13.43 -9.84
N PRO A 335 1.22 12.57 -10.86
CA PRO A 335 0.45 12.67 -12.08
C PRO A 335 -1.01 12.39 -11.73
N TYR A 336 -1.90 13.37 -11.93
CA TYR A 336 -3.33 13.09 -11.89
C TYR A 336 -3.69 12.45 -13.25
N ALA A 337 -4.01 11.16 -13.24
CA ALA A 337 -4.59 10.53 -14.42
C ALA A 337 -5.99 11.14 -14.64
N THR A 338 -6.19 11.82 -15.77
CA THR A 338 -7.55 12.12 -16.25
C THR A 338 -8.04 10.94 -17.07
N ALA A 339 -9.33 10.65 -16.99
CA ALA A 339 -9.97 9.44 -17.50
C ALA A 339 -9.93 9.24 -19.03
N ALA A 340 -9.20 10.06 -19.79
CA ALA A 340 -9.28 10.08 -21.25
C ALA A 340 -8.01 9.67 -22.02
N THR A 341 -6.81 9.70 -21.41
CA THR A 341 -5.60 9.23 -22.12
C THR A 341 -4.48 8.86 -21.13
N PRO A 342 -4.08 7.58 -21.03
CA PRO A 342 -2.96 7.17 -20.19
C PRO A 342 -1.65 7.37 -20.96
N GLY A 343 -1.02 8.52 -20.74
CA GLY A 343 0.34 8.80 -21.21
C GLY A 343 0.96 9.87 -20.34
N ILE A 344 2.18 9.62 -19.85
CA ILE A 344 2.99 10.63 -19.17
C ILE A 344 3.27 11.75 -20.20
N VAL A 345 2.61 12.90 -20.05
CA VAL A 345 2.65 13.98 -21.07
C VAL A 345 3.85 14.92 -20.87
N SER A 346 4.60 14.80 -19.77
CA SER A 346 5.76 15.66 -19.52
C SER A 346 6.69 15.07 -18.47
N ALA A 347 7.96 14.85 -18.85
CA ALA A 347 9.05 14.71 -17.90
C ALA A 347 9.66 16.09 -17.63
N GLY A 348 10.25 16.28 -16.45
CA GLY A 348 10.87 17.55 -16.06
C GLY A 348 12.01 17.97 -17.01
N PRO A 349 12.46 19.24 -16.94
CA PRO A 349 13.54 19.75 -17.79
C PRO A 349 14.79 18.85 -17.68
N GLY A 350 15.27 18.36 -18.82
CA GLY A 350 16.47 17.49 -18.90
C GLY A 350 16.20 15.99 -19.00
N LEU A 351 14.95 15.54 -18.85
CA LEU A 351 14.55 14.16 -19.09
C LEU A 351 13.66 14.07 -20.35
N LEU A 352 14.01 13.20 -21.29
CA LEU A 352 13.18 12.87 -22.45
C LEU A 352 12.40 11.58 -22.17
N VAL A 353 11.11 11.57 -22.43
CA VAL A 353 10.31 10.33 -22.49
C VAL A 353 10.28 9.91 -23.96
N ASN A 354 10.80 8.73 -24.28
CA ASN A 354 10.72 8.23 -25.66
C ASN A 354 9.28 7.82 -26.02
N SER A 355 9.03 7.51 -27.29
CA SER A 355 7.73 7.07 -27.79
C SER A 355 7.18 5.78 -27.13
N GLN A 356 8.01 5.09 -26.34
CA GLN A 356 7.70 3.88 -25.61
C GLN A 356 7.53 4.13 -24.10
N GLY A 357 7.58 5.39 -23.65
CA GLY A 357 7.42 5.75 -22.23
C GLY A 357 8.69 5.63 -21.39
N GLN A 358 9.86 5.39 -21.99
CA GLN A 358 11.13 5.24 -21.26
C GLN A 358 11.79 6.61 -21.05
N LEU A 359 12.21 6.89 -19.81
CA LEU A 359 12.95 8.10 -19.43
C LEU A 359 14.40 8.06 -19.93
N SER A 360 14.98 9.22 -20.26
CA SER A 360 16.33 9.35 -20.84
C SER A 360 17.48 9.25 -19.84
N ALA A 361 17.18 9.10 -18.55
CA ALA A 361 18.16 8.78 -17.52
C ALA A 361 17.50 7.82 -16.52
N ASP A 362 18.29 6.87 -16.02
CA ASP A 362 17.79 5.89 -15.07
C ASP A 362 17.40 6.55 -13.75
N SER A 363 16.15 6.35 -13.34
CA SER A 363 15.60 6.76 -12.06
C SER A 363 15.98 5.79 -10.93
N TYR A 364 17.25 5.39 -10.87
CA TYR A 364 17.76 4.60 -9.75
C TYR A 364 17.89 5.50 -8.52
N TYR A 365 17.28 5.09 -7.41
CA TYR A 365 17.52 5.67 -6.10
C TYR A 365 18.63 4.87 -5.41
N ASP A 366 19.53 5.56 -4.71
CA ASP A 366 20.53 4.90 -3.88
C ASP A 366 19.84 4.11 -2.76
N LEU A 367 20.25 2.84 -2.61
CA LEU A 367 19.81 2.00 -1.48
C LEU A 367 20.77 2.21 -0.32
N ALA A 368 20.25 2.59 0.85
CA ALA A 368 21.03 2.56 2.07
C ALA A 368 21.27 1.09 2.46
N GLN A 369 22.53 0.66 2.48
CA GLN A 369 22.89 -0.69 2.89
C GLN A 369 23.07 -0.78 4.41
N VAL A 370 22.37 -1.71 5.05
CA VAL A 370 22.46 -2.00 6.48
C VAL A 370 22.80 -3.47 6.65
N SER A 371 23.98 -3.76 7.21
CA SER A 371 24.34 -5.12 7.59
C SER A 371 23.82 -5.38 9.00
N GLY A 372 22.77 -6.19 9.11
CA GLY A 372 22.13 -6.53 10.38
C GLY A 372 22.95 -7.53 11.20
N SER A 373 23.27 -7.13 12.43
CA SER A 373 23.65 -8.06 13.51
C SER A 373 22.36 -8.58 14.19
N SER A 374 22.37 -8.86 15.50
CA SER A 374 21.16 -9.19 16.25
C SER A 374 20.17 -8.01 16.37
N THR A 375 20.56 -6.80 15.98
CA THR A 375 19.71 -5.61 16.01
C THR A 375 19.88 -4.79 14.73
N ILE A 376 18.75 -4.44 14.12
CA ILE A 376 18.64 -3.63 12.90
C ILE A 376 17.86 -2.38 13.30
N SER A 377 18.53 -1.23 13.31
CA SER A 377 17.92 0.05 13.62
C SER A 377 18.06 0.98 12.43
N ILE A 378 16.94 1.47 11.91
CA ILE A 378 16.89 2.35 10.74
C ILE A 378 16.60 3.77 11.21
N ASP A 379 17.55 4.67 11.03
CA ASP A 379 17.39 6.09 11.34
C ASP A 379 16.57 6.79 10.24
N LEU A 380 15.39 7.30 10.59
CA LEU A 380 14.48 7.99 9.69
C LEU A 380 14.59 9.52 9.80
N THR A 381 15.72 10.07 10.29
CA THR A 381 15.98 11.52 10.27
C THR A 381 16.02 12.06 8.83
N THR A 382 16.59 11.29 7.91
CA THR A 382 16.65 11.59 6.47
C THR A 382 16.31 10.31 5.68
N PRO A 383 15.02 9.93 5.61
CA PRO A 383 14.64 8.65 5.04
C PRO A 383 14.94 8.62 3.54
N VAL A 384 15.52 7.51 3.07
CA VAL A 384 15.64 7.21 1.63
C VAL A 384 14.50 6.28 1.18
N PRO A 385 14.14 6.28 -0.12
CA PRO A 385 13.04 5.45 -0.62
C PRO A 385 13.26 3.95 -0.45
N GLY A 386 14.52 3.49 -0.41
CA GLY A 386 14.86 2.07 -0.36
C GLY A 386 16.04 1.72 0.57
N TYR A 387 15.92 0.59 1.26
CA TYR A 387 16.96 0.03 2.14
C TYR A 387 17.28 -1.40 1.74
N HIS A 388 18.57 -1.74 1.69
CA HIS A 388 19.05 -3.11 1.53
C HIS A 388 19.58 -3.61 2.87
N VAL A 389 18.87 -4.56 3.48
CA VAL A 389 19.19 -5.08 4.81
C VAL A 389 19.71 -6.51 4.67
N VAL A 390 20.98 -6.74 5.00
CA VAL A 390 21.58 -8.08 4.97
C VAL A 390 21.51 -8.69 6.37
N LEU A 391 20.75 -9.79 6.52
CA LEU A 391 20.60 -10.53 7.78
C LEU A 391 21.78 -11.48 7.96
N ASN A 392 22.59 -11.30 9.02
CA ASN A 392 23.75 -12.16 9.31
C ASN A 392 23.66 -12.86 10.68
N ALA A 393 22.56 -12.70 11.40
CA ALA A 393 22.32 -13.32 12.70
C ALA A 393 21.06 -14.19 12.65
N ALA A 394 21.12 -15.37 13.29
CA ALA A 394 20.02 -16.34 13.30
C ALA A 394 18.69 -15.71 13.79
N THR A 395 18.79 -14.77 14.74
CA THR A 395 17.69 -13.95 15.21
C THR A 395 18.11 -12.47 15.21
N ALA A 396 17.21 -11.61 14.76
CA ALA A 396 17.38 -10.17 14.77
C ALA A 396 16.12 -9.45 15.28
N THR A 397 16.31 -8.26 15.84
CA THR A 397 15.25 -7.29 16.11
C THR A 397 15.29 -6.16 15.09
N PHE A 398 14.14 -5.64 14.68
CA PHE A 398 14.02 -4.54 13.71
C PHE A 398 13.29 -3.36 14.35
N SER A 399 13.86 -2.15 14.25
CA SER A 399 13.27 -0.92 14.79
C SER A 399 13.54 0.30 13.90
N PHE A 400 12.65 1.28 13.92
CA PHE A 400 12.90 2.61 13.38
C PHE A 400 13.38 3.57 14.49
N ALA A 401 14.30 4.47 14.17
CA ALA A 401 14.74 5.55 15.06
C ALA A 401 14.39 6.91 14.44
N ASN A 402 14.22 7.94 15.28
CA ASN A 402 14.06 9.33 14.88
C ASN A 402 12.96 9.59 13.82
N PHE A 403 11.88 8.81 13.84
CA PHE A 403 10.79 9.00 12.90
C PHE A 403 9.95 10.24 13.26
N SER A 404 9.89 11.19 12.33
CA SER A 404 8.93 12.29 12.34
C SER A 404 8.47 12.57 10.92
N LEU A 405 7.16 12.70 10.72
CA LEU A 405 6.59 13.04 9.42
C LEU A 405 6.07 14.49 9.44
N PRO A 406 6.39 15.31 8.43
CA PRO A 406 5.80 16.64 8.33
C PRO A 406 4.27 16.56 8.15
N THR A 407 3.55 17.54 8.70
CA THR A 407 2.08 17.61 8.59
C THR A 407 1.62 17.54 7.13
N GLY A 408 0.66 16.64 6.86
CA GLY A 408 0.07 16.46 5.53
C GLY A 408 0.95 15.72 4.53
N LYS A 409 2.01 15.04 5.00
CA LYS A 409 2.84 14.16 4.17
C LYS A 409 2.55 12.69 4.48
N ALA A 410 2.89 11.83 3.53
CA ALA A 410 2.96 10.38 3.70
C ALA A 410 4.40 9.94 3.40
N LEU A 411 4.84 8.86 4.03
CA LEU A 411 6.14 8.24 3.79
C LEU A 411 5.93 6.78 3.42
N ARG A 412 6.48 6.35 2.28
CA ARG A 412 6.59 4.94 1.91
C ARG A 412 8.07 4.56 1.83
N LEU A 413 8.42 3.45 2.45
CA LEU A 413 9.78 2.90 2.49
C LEU A 413 9.76 1.47 1.95
N THR A 414 10.69 1.13 1.07
CA THR A 414 10.87 -0.23 0.57
C THR A 414 12.12 -0.86 1.17
N PHE A 415 11.98 -2.07 1.70
CA PHE A 415 13.07 -2.83 2.32
C PHE A 415 13.30 -4.12 1.55
N TYR A 416 14.57 -4.37 1.22
CA TYR A 416 15.07 -5.61 0.65
C TYR A 416 15.84 -6.36 1.74
N PHE A 417 15.17 -7.32 2.39
CA PHE A 417 15.80 -8.17 3.40
C PHE A 417 16.47 -9.36 2.72
N GLU A 418 17.81 -9.40 2.73
CA GLU A 418 18.61 -10.47 2.16
C GLU A 418 19.15 -11.43 3.23
N GLN A 419 19.08 -12.72 2.98
CA GLN A 419 19.69 -13.74 3.84
C GLN A 419 21.21 -13.80 3.61
N GLY A 420 22.01 -13.18 4.48
CA GLY A 420 23.47 -13.23 4.38
C GLY A 420 24.06 -14.60 4.74
N THR A 421 23.64 -15.16 5.89
CA THR A 421 24.13 -16.47 6.38
C THR A 421 23.10 -17.60 6.28
N GLY A 422 21.86 -17.28 5.88
CA GLY A 422 20.76 -18.23 5.79
C GLY A 422 20.13 -18.54 7.15
N SER A 423 18.88 -18.99 7.11
CA SER A 423 18.05 -19.33 8.27
C SER A 423 17.92 -18.22 9.31
N ASN A 424 18.07 -16.97 8.89
CA ASN A 424 17.95 -15.80 9.76
C ASN A 424 16.50 -15.35 9.83
N THR A 425 16.08 -14.91 11.01
CA THR A 425 14.71 -14.47 11.29
C THR A 425 14.68 -13.13 12.01
N ILE A 426 13.64 -12.32 11.74
CA ILE A 426 13.34 -11.13 12.54
C ILE A 426 12.30 -11.54 13.58
N THR A 427 12.74 -11.72 14.82
CA THR A 427 11.90 -12.23 15.92
C THR A 427 11.08 -11.14 16.59
N SER A 428 11.48 -9.88 16.44
CA SER A 428 10.78 -8.72 16.96
C SER A 428 10.82 -7.59 15.94
N TRP A 429 9.65 -7.08 15.58
CA TRP A 429 9.48 -5.94 14.70
C TRP A 429 9.12 -4.70 15.52
N ASP A 430 9.38 -3.52 14.97
CA ASP A 430 9.02 -2.25 15.57
C ASP A 430 7.53 -2.25 15.94
N SER A 431 7.20 -1.86 17.17
CA SER A 431 5.83 -1.90 17.67
C SER A 431 4.89 -0.94 16.95
N ARG A 432 5.40 0.03 16.20
CA ARG A 432 4.61 0.93 15.35
C ARG A 432 4.15 0.28 14.04
N ILE A 433 4.64 -0.90 13.68
CA ILE A 433 4.27 -1.59 12.44
C ILE A 433 2.99 -2.39 12.67
N HIS A 434 1.95 -2.05 11.91
CA HIS A 434 0.70 -2.78 11.80
C HIS A 434 0.69 -3.56 10.48
N TRP A 435 0.85 -4.88 10.57
CA TRP A 435 0.91 -5.73 9.39
C TRP A 435 -0.45 -5.89 8.71
N VAL A 436 -0.49 -5.63 7.42
CA VAL A 436 -1.63 -5.96 6.56
C VAL A 436 -1.69 -7.48 6.45
N GLY A 437 -2.70 -8.09 7.07
CA GLY A 437 -2.80 -9.54 7.29
C GLY A 437 -2.63 -9.98 8.75
N GLY A 438 -2.40 -9.03 9.67
CA GLY A 438 -2.43 -9.27 11.12
C GLY A 438 -1.21 -9.97 11.71
N SER A 439 -0.22 -10.35 10.89
CA SER A 439 1.01 -10.98 11.34
C SER A 439 2.22 -10.57 10.48
N PRO A 440 3.44 -10.53 11.05
CA PRO A 440 4.65 -10.26 10.29
C PRO A 440 4.93 -11.36 9.24
N PRO A 441 5.64 -11.02 8.15
CA PRO A 441 5.95 -11.98 7.11
C PRO A 441 6.96 -13.03 7.59
N VAL A 442 6.84 -14.22 7.00
CA VAL A 442 7.88 -15.25 7.08
C VAL A 442 8.87 -15.00 5.94
N LEU A 443 10.11 -14.66 6.28
CA LEU A 443 11.16 -14.44 5.30
C LEU A 443 11.69 -15.76 4.74
N GLY A 444 12.22 -15.73 3.52
CA GLY A 444 12.94 -16.85 2.93
C GLY A 444 14.19 -17.16 3.75
N TYR A 445 14.62 -18.42 3.80
CA TYR A 445 15.69 -18.89 4.68
C TYR A 445 16.98 -19.30 3.96
N THR A 446 17.01 -19.35 2.63
CA THR A 446 18.23 -19.75 1.90
C THR A 446 19.15 -18.53 1.74
N ILE A 447 20.47 -18.72 1.86
CA ILE A 447 21.46 -17.66 1.60
C ILE A 447 21.18 -17.01 0.24
N GLY A 448 21.23 -15.68 0.21
CA GLY A 448 20.99 -14.86 -0.97
C GLY A 448 19.52 -14.59 -1.29
N ASN A 449 18.55 -15.30 -0.69
CA ASN A 449 17.14 -14.99 -0.89
C ASN A 449 16.84 -13.57 -0.41
N ARG A 450 16.07 -12.82 -1.21
CA ARG A 450 15.62 -11.48 -0.86
C ARG A 450 14.11 -11.43 -0.69
N ASN A 451 13.67 -10.81 0.38
CA ASN A 451 12.26 -10.52 0.63
C ASN A 451 12.03 -9.02 0.53
N VAL A 452 10.98 -8.63 -0.17
CA VAL A 452 10.57 -7.25 -0.33
C VAL A 452 9.43 -6.96 0.65
N VAL A 453 9.65 -5.96 1.49
CA VAL A 453 8.71 -5.49 2.49
C VAL A 453 8.55 -3.98 2.31
N GLU A 454 7.32 -3.50 2.34
CA GLU A 454 7.03 -2.07 2.30
C GLU A 454 6.41 -1.61 3.60
N PHE A 455 6.77 -0.39 4.01
CA PHE A 455 6.16 0.29 5.14
C PHE A 455 5.61 1.64 4.68
N GLU A 456 4.35 1.92 5.01
CA GLU A 456 3.71 3.19 4.70
C GLU A 456 3.18 3.87 5.96
N SER A 457 3.54 5.13 6.19
CA SER A 457 2.98 5.95 7.23
C SER A 457 2.28 7.16 6.63
N ILE A 458 1.05 7.40 7.07
CA ILE A 458 0.25 8.58 6.69
C ILE A 458 -0.03 9.50 7.89
N ASP A 459 0.21 9.00 9.11
CA ASP A 459 -0.09 9.69 10.37
C ASP A 459 1.17 10.19 11.10
N GLY A 460 2.36 9.80 10.62
CA GLY A 460 3.63 10.15 11.25
C GLY A 460 3.91 9.42 12.57
N THR A 461 3.12 8.42 12.94
CA THR A 461 3.27 7.69 14.21
C THR A 461 3.28 6.18 14.03
N THR A 462 2.52 5.65 13.07
CA THR A 462 2.40 4.22 12.80
C THR A 462 2.73 3.91 11.34
N PHE A 463 3.04 2.64 11.06
CA PHE A 463 3.29 2.15 9.72
C PHE A 463 2.34 1.00 9.39
N ALA A 464 1.71 1.02 8.22
CA ALA A 464 1.16 -0.16 7.61
C ALA A 464 2.30 -0.97 6.98
N GLY A 465 2.44 -2.24 7.39
CA GLY A 465 3.46 -3.15 6.87
C GLY A 465 2.88 -4.09 5.81
N TYR A 466 3.51 -4.13 4.64
CA TYR A 466 3.11 -4.95 3.50
C TYR A 466 4.22 -5.94 3.16
N TYR A 467 3.87 -7.21 3.02
CA TYR A 467 4.76 -8.18 2.42
C TYR A 467 4.50 -8.23 0.91
N VAL A 468 5.43 -7.67 0.14
CA VAL A 468 5.28 -7.61 -1.32
C VAL A 468 5.58 -8.97 -1.93
N GLY A 469 6.61 -9.66 -1.43
CA GLY A 469 6.95 -11.01 -1.86
C GLY A 469 8.41 -11.35 -1.69
N GLN A 470 8.80 -12.50 -2.25
CA GLN A 470 10.19 -12.93 -2.34
C GLN A 470 10.68 -12.68 -3.78
N ILE A 471 11.88 -12.12 -3.92
CA ILE A 471 12.58 -11.96 -5.18
C ILE A 471 13.91 -12.74 -5.09
N ASN A 472 14.25 -13.46 -6.15
CA ASN A 472 15.52 -14.19 -6.25
C ASN A 472 16.44 -13.50 -7.23
#